data_AF-A0A819U4F4-F1
#
_entry.id   AF-A0A819U4F4-F1
#
_cell.length_a   1.000
_cell.length_b   1.000
_cell.length_c   1.000
_cell.angle_alpha   90.00
_cell.angle_beta   90.00
_cell.angle_gamma   90.00
#
_symmetry.space_group_name_H-M   'P 1'
#
loop_
_entity.id
_entity.type
_entity.pdbx_description
1 polymer ?
#
loop_
_entity_poly.entity_id
_entity_poly.type
_entity_poly.pdbx_seq_one_letter_code
_entity_poly.pdbx_strand_id
1 'polypeptide(L)'
;MEQASTLGTRTNVHFIPKSNTESALAFLRSEFGQRLKYSNTFRIVTDMKRTNESDSSTAGARLIYKVRRLGFTQSCLIFTGHEESAYKKLEQLFGNRKLDGIKVTQDQHDLEDFVIFNSS
;
A
#
# COMPACT_ATOMS: atom_id res chain seq x y z
N MET A 1 -4.04 11.33 -10.17
CA MET A 1 -2.93 10.63 -10.87
C MET A 1 -1.91 11.60 -11.44
N GLU A 2 -2.30 12.82 -11.84
CA GLU A 2 -1.39 13.82 -12.44
C GLU A 2 -0.43 14.53 -11.44
N GLN A 3 -0.79 14.66 -10.16
CA GLN A 3 0.05 15.41 -9.20
C GLN A 3 1.21 14.62 -8.58
N ALA A 4 1.16 13.28 -8.62
CA ALA A 4 2.27 12.44 -8.16
C ALA A 4 3.53 12.60 -9.05
N SER A 5 3.32 12.96 -10.32
CA SER A 5 4.39 13.23 -11.30
C SER A 5 5.12 14.56 -11.05
N THR A 6 4.48 15.54 -10.39
CA THR A 6 4.99 16.91 -10.28
C THR A 6 5.89 17.13 -9.05
N LEU A 7 5.80 16.28 -8.02
CA LEU A 7 6.70 16.33 -6.83
C LEU A 7 8.11 15.76 -7.08
N GLY A 8 8.40 15.24 -8.28
CA GLY A 8 9.64 14.51 -8.59
C GLY A 8 10.93 15.34 -8.76
N THR A 9 10.92 16.67 -8.58
CA THR A 9 12.09 17.51 -8.88
C THR A 9 13.12 17.61 -7.75
N ARG A 10 12.87 17.05 -6.56
CA ARG A 10 13.87 16.93 -5.47
C ARG A 10 13.98 15.55 -4.82
N THR A 11 13.12 14.60 -5.18
CA THR A 11 13.14 13.23 -4.61
C THR A 11 12.87 12.23 -5.74
N ASN A 12 13.80 11.30 -5.97
CA ASN A 12 13.66 10.25 -6.99
C ASN A 12 12.68 9.16 -6.53
N VAL A 13 11.38 9.45 -6.60
CA VAL A 13 10.32 8.48 -6.34
C VAL A 13 9.86 7.86 -7.66
N HIS A 14 9.95 6.53 -7.76
CA HIS A 14 9.43 5.78 -8.91
C HIS A 14 8.12 5.08 -8.55
N PHE A 15 7.04 5.48 -9.21
CA PHE A 15 5.74 4.83 -9.03
C PHE A 15 5.56 3.66 -9.99
N ILE A 16 5.01 2.56 -9.48
CA ILE A 16 4.62 1.39 -10.28
C ILE A 16 3.10 1.22 -10.14
N PRO A 17 2.29 1.97 -10.93
CA PRO A 17 0.84 1.95 -10.78
C PRO A 17 0.27 0.59 -11.18
N LYS A 18 -0.77 0.16 -10.46
CA LYS A 18 -1.50 -1.09 -10.71
C LYS A 18 -3.00 -0.84 -10.64
N SER A 19 -3.70 -1.16 -11.72
CA SER A 19 -5.13 -0.87 -11.88
C SER A 19 -5.99 -1.63 -10.86
N ASN A 20 -5.59 -2.84 -10.50
CA ASN A 20 -6.35 -3.72 -9.60
C ASN A 20 -5.41 -4.59 -8.75
N THR A 21 -6.01 -5.34 -7.83
CA THR A 21 -5.35 -6.25 -6.89
C THR A 21 -4.63 -7.37 -7.63
N GLU A 22 -5.22 -7.89 -8.71
CA GLU A 22 -4.63 -8.98 -9.49
C GLU A 22 -3.33 -8.57 -10.18
N SER A 23 -3.33 -7.44 -10.89
CA SER A 23 -2.14 -6.89 -11.54
C SER A 23 -1.04 -6.51 -10.55
N ALA A 24 -1.41 -6.01 -9.36
CA ALA A 24 -0.46 -5.78 -8.28
C ALA A 24 0.18 -7.07 -7.79
N LEU A 25 -0.60 -8.12 -7.56
CA LEU A 25 -0.08 -9.41 -7.11
C LEU A 25 0.74 -10.13 -8.19
N ALA A 26 0.35 -10.00 -9.47
CA ALA A 26 1.12 -10.53 -10.59
C ALA A 26 2.51 -9.90 -10.64
N PHE A 27 2.58 -8.57 -10.49
CA PHE A 27 3.85 -7.85 -10.37
C PHE A 27 4.68 -8.33 -9.18
N LEU A 28 4.09 -8.43 -7.99
CA LEU A 28 4.82 -8.86 -6.79
C LEU A 28 5.32 -10.30 -6.87
N ARG A 29 4.65 -11.17 -7.63
CA ARG A 29 5.09 -12.55 -7.90
C ARG A 29 6.18 -12.65 -8.97
N SER A 30 6.33 -11.65 -9.83
CA SER A 30 7.41 -11.63 -10.83
C SER A 30 8.79 -11.60 -10.18
N GLU A 31 9.83 -11.99 -10.92
CA GLU A 31 11.21 -11.95 -10.42
C GLU A 31 11.61 -10.55 -9.95
N PHE A 32 11.20 -9.51 -10.70
CA PHE A 32 11.46 -8.13 -10.31
C PHE A 32 10.75 -7.76 -9.01
N GLY A 33 9.46 -8.12 -8.87
CA GLY A 33 8.70 -7.88 -7.66
C GLY A 33 9.30 -8.58 -6.44
N GLN A 34 9.73 -9.83 -6.57
CA GLN A 34 10.34 -10.59 -5.47
C GLN A 34 11.66 -9.97 -4.99
N ARG A 35 12.46 -9.35 -5.88
CA ARG A 35 13.67 -8.62 -5.48
C ARG A 35 13.37 -7.44 -4.54
N LEU A 36 12.19 -6.83 -4.65
CA LEU A 36 11.78 -5.71 -3.81
C LEU A 36 11.45 -6.11 -2.37
N LYS A 37 11.30 -7.42 -2.09
CA LYS A 37 11.01 -7.96 -0.75
C LYS A 37 12.10 -7.65 0.29
N TYR A 38 13.31 -7.37 -0.17
CA TYR A 38 14.44 -7.00 0.68
C TYR A 38 14.79 -5.52 0.60
N SER A 39 14.02 -4.73 -0.14
CA SER A 39 14.24 -3.30 -0.27
C SER A 39 13.58 -2.55 0.88
N ASN A 40 14.38 -1.74 1.58
CA ASN A 40 13.90 -0.85 2.65
C ASN A 40 13.18 0.39 2.10
N THR A 41 13.36 0.70 0.81
CA THR A 41 12.73 1.82 0.12
C THR A 41 11.49 1.41 -0.67
N PHE A 42 11.18 0.11 -0.75
CA PHE A 42 9.93 -0.32 -1.34
C PHE A 42 8.77 -0.09 -0.36
N ARG A 43 7.68 0.47 -0.88
CA ARG A 43 6.48 0.88 -0.15
C ARG A 43 5.26 0.53 -0.98
N ILE A 44 4.15 0.24 -0.31
CA ILE A 44 2.88 -0.08 -0.97
C ILE A 44 1.83 0.92 -0.49
N VAL A 45 1.16 1.58 -1.42
CA VAL A 45 0.06 2.50 -1.15
C VAL A 45 -1.20 1.96 -1.83
N THR A 46 -2.33 2.00 -1.14
CA THR A 46 -3.63 1.61 -1.71
C THR A 46 -4.77 2.36 -1.04
N ASP A 47 -5.89 2.54 -1.73
CA ASP A 47 -7.13 2.95 -1.08
C ASP A 47 -7.80 1.74 -0.40
N MET A 48 -8.49 1.97 0.72
CA MET A 48 -9.34 0.97 1.35
C MET A 48 -10.48 0.57 0.41
N LYS A 49 -11.12 1.58 -0.20
CA LYS A 49 -12.23 1.40 -1.14
C LYS A 49 -11.77 1.55 -2.59
N ARG A 50 -12.00 0.55 -3.43
CA ARG A 50 -11.67 0.58 -4.87
C ARG A 50 -12.86 0.07 -5.68
N THR A 51 -13.47 0.93 -6.48
CA THR A 51 -14.76 0.64 -7.17
C THR A 51 -14.64 -0.40 -8.28
N ASN A 52 -13.44 -0.64 -8.78
CA ASN A 52 -13.15 -1.60 -9.84
C ASN A 52 -12.82 -3.02 -9.32
N GLU A 53 -13.02 -3.26 -8.02
CA GLU A 53 -12.78 -4.56 -7.37
C GLU A 53 -14.10 -5.24 -7.03
N SER A 54 -14.10 -6.57 -7.00
CA SER A 54 -15.31 -7.37 -6.73
C SER A 54 -15.91 -7.10 -5.34
N ASP A 55 -15.07 -6.99 -4.32
CA ASP A 55 -15.44 -6.39 -3.03
C ASP A 55 -14.71 -5.05 -2.91
N SER A 56 -15.44 -4.01 -3.30
CA SER A 56 -14.91 -2.66 -3.33
C SER A 56 -14.57 -2.12 -1.94
N SER A 57 -15.25 -2.57 -0.88
CA SER A 57 -15.24 -1.91 0.44
C SER A 57 -14.05 -2.27 1.34
N THR A 58 -13.33 -3.32 0.98
CA THR A 58 -12.16 -3.86 1.71
C THR A 58 -10.97 -4.13 0.80
N ALA A 59 -11.01 -3.64 -0.45
CA ALA A 59 -10.02 -3.95 -1.48
C ALA A 59 -8.58 -3.70 -1.03
N GLY A 60 -8.30 -2.55 -0.40
CA GLY A 60 -6.97 -2.23 0.11
C GLY A 60 -6.51 -3.21 1.19
N ALA A 61 -7.35 -3.49 2.19
CA ALA A 61 -7.03 -4.44 3.24
C ALA A 61 -6.77 -5.85 2.69
N ARG A 62 -7.58 -6.31 1.73
CA ARG A 62 -7.40 -7.61 1.06
C ARG A 62 -6.11 -7.67 0.25
N LEU A 63 -5.74 -6.58 -0.42
CA LEU A 63 -4.45 -6.49 -1.11
C LEU A 63 -3.30 -6.65 -0.10
N ILE A 64 -3.29 -5.86 0.97
CA ILE A 64 -2.21 -5.91 1.99
C ILE A 64 -2.15 -7.30 2.65
N TYR A 65 -3.28 -7.94 2.95
CA TYR A 65 -3.31 -9.31 3.44
C TYR A 65 -2.61 -10.30 2.48
N LYS A 66 -2.91 -10.20 1.17
CA LYS A 66 -2.29 -11.07 0.15
C LYS A 66 -0.80 -10.75 -0.03
N VAL A 67 -0.40 -9.49 0.06
CA VAL A 67 1.01 -9.04 0.06
C VAL A 67 1.78 -9.67 1.22
N ARG A 68 1.22 -9.63 2.45
CA ARG A 68 1.82 -10.29 3.62
C ARG A 68 1.94 -11.79 3.44
N ARG A 69 0.95 -12.43 2.81
CA ARG A 69 1.02 -13.86 2.43
C ARG A 69 2.08 -14.20 1.40
N LEU A 70 2.53 -13.24 0.58
CA LEU A 70 3.69 -13.40 -0.31
C LEU A 70 5.02 -13.17 0.45
N GLY A 71 4.96 -12.82 1.73
CA GLY A 71 6.09 -12.60 2.62
C GLY A 71 6.69 -11.20 2.57
N PHE A 72 6.05 -10.23 1.92
CA PHE A 72 6.50 -8.84 1.93
C PHE A 72 6.23 -8.23 3.31
N THR A 73 7.23 -7.63 3.93
CA THR A 73 7.16 -6.98 5.25
C THR A 73 7.28 -5.46 5.18
N GLN A 74 7.37 -4.91 3.96
CA GLN A 74 7.49 -3.47 3.69
C GLN A 74 6.35 -2.67 4.32
N SER A 75 6.65 -1.40 4.64
CA SER A 75 5.63 -0.49 5.10
C SER A 75 4.55 -0.29 4.03
N CYS A 76 3.30 -0.27 4.49
CA CYS A 76 2.10 -0.14 3.68
C CYS A 76 1.27 1.04 4.20
N LEU A 77 0.74 1.84 3.29
CA LEU A 77 -0.22 2.91 3.58
C LEU A 77 -1.57 2.54 2.97
N ILE A 78 -2.64 2.63 3.77
CA ILE A 78 -4.02 2.49 3.30
C ILE A 78 -4.74 3.83 3.46
N PHE A 79 -5.18 4.42 2.35
CA PHE A 79 -5.92 5.68 2.37
C PHE A 79 -7.43 5.44 2.52
N THR A 80 -8.10 6.19 3.40
CA THR A 80 -9.55 6.06 3.64
C THR A 80 -10.08 7.23 4.45
N GLY A 81 -11.33 7.66 4.22
CA GLY A 81 -12.01 8.65 5.07
C GLY A 81 -12.57 8.09 6.39
N HIS A 82 -12.36 6.80 6.70
CA HIS A 82 -12.90 6.13 7.89
C HIS A 82 -11.86 5.21 8.55
N GLU A 83 -10.83 5.80 9.14
CA GLU A 83 -9.65 5.08 9.67
C GLU A 83 -10.01 3.97 10.68
N GLU A 84 -10.86 4.27 11.65
CA GLU A 84 -11.25 3.29 12.69
C GLU A 84 -11.95 2.06 12.09
N SER A 85 -12.88 2.29 11.14
CA SER A 85 -13.56 1.22 10.41
C SER A 85 -12.58 0.38 9.60
N ALA A 86 -11.57 1.03 9.02
CA ALA A 86 -10.54 0.37 8.25
C ALA A 86 -9.61 -0.50 9.10
N TYR A 87 -9.20 -0.05 10.30
CA TYR A 87 -8.45 -0.88 11.23
C TYR A 87 -9.26 -2.10 11.70
N LYS A 88 -10.55 -1.93 12.03
CA LYS A 88 -11.43 -3.06 12.37
C LYS A 88 -11.51 -4.10 11.25
N LYS A 89 -11.59 -3.66 9.99
CA LYS A 89 -11.58 -4.56 8.81
C LYS A 89 -10.23 -5.28 8.65
N LEU A 90 -9.12 -4.59 8.90
CA LEU A 90 -7.80 -5.19 8.89
C LEU A 90 -7.68 -6.26 9.97
N GLU A 91 -8.09 -5.98 11.21
CA GLU A 91 -8.08 -6.92 12.31
C GLU A 91 -8.94 -8.16 12.02
N GLN A 92 -10.13 -7.98 11.44
CA GLN A 92 -10.98 -9.10 11.01
C GLN A 92 -10.31 -9.99 9.95
N LEU A 93 -9.61 -9.39 8.98
CA LEU A 93 -8.92 -10.13 7.91
C LEU A 93 -7.63 -10.81 8.38
N PHE A 94 -6.89 -10.15 9.27
CA PHE A 94 -5.61 -10.63 9.78
C PHE A 94 -5.75 -11.59 10.98
N GLY A 95 -6.87 -11.51 11.70
CA GLY A 95 -7.09 -12.24 12.95
C GLY A 95 -5.99 -11.92 13.96
N ASN A 96 -5.33 -12.96 14.47
CA ASN A 96 -4.24 -12.82 15.44
C ASN A 96 -2.89 -12.38 14.83
N ARG A 97 -2.83 -12.12 13.52
CA ARG A 97 -1.59 -11.68 12.87
C ARG A 97 -1.35 -10.20 13.13
N LYS A 98 -0.10 -9.83 13.38
CA LYS A 98 0.29 -8.44 13.60
C LYS A 98 0.07 -7.60 12.33
N LEU A 99 -0.41 -6.37 12.55
CA LEU A 99 -0.56 -5.34 11.51
C LEU A 99 0.72 -4.50 11.33
N ASP A 100 1.88 -5.08 11.62
CA ASP A 100 3.16 -4.37 11.64
C ASP A 100 3.44 -3.69 10.29
N GLY A 101 3.85 -2.42 10.37
CA GLY A 101 4.18 -1.59 9.22
C GLY A 101 2.97 -1.23 8.34
N ILE A 102 1.72 -1.34 8.83
CA ILE A 102 0.53 -0.87 8.13
C ILE A 102 0.05 0.43 8.80
N LYS A 103 0.03 1.53 8.04
CA LYS A 103 -0.56 2.80 8.45
C LYS A 103 -1.83 3.04 7.65
N VAL A 104 -2.93 3.31 8.34
CA VAL A 104 -4.18 3.77 7.73
C VAL A 104 -4.29 5.27 7.99
N THR A 105 -4.68 6.04 6.97
CA THR A 105 -4.82 7.50 7.11
C THR A 105 -5.87 8.06 6.16
N GLN A 106 -6.44 9.19 6.53
CA GLN A 106 -7.19 10.09 5.64
C GLN A 106 -6.42 11.36 5.28
N ASP A 107 -5.25 11.58 5.90
CA ASP A 107 -4.46 12.80 5.74
C ASP A 107 -3.52 12.68 4.54
N GLN A 108 -3.54 13.69 3.67
CA GLN A 108 -2.64 13.76 2.53
C GLN A 108 -1.17 13.94 2.96
N HIS A 109 -0.89 14.65 4.06
CA HIS A 109 0.48 14.84 4.54
C HIS A 109 1.14 13.50 4.90
N ASP A 110 0.37 12.57 5.44
CA ASP A 110 0.84 11.22 5.73
C ASP A 110 1.25 10.45 4.49
N LEU A 111 0.59 10.69 3.35
CA LEU A 111 0.95 10.09 2.06
C LEU A 111 2.27 10.68 1.55
N GLU A 112 2.42 12.00 1.63
CA GLU A 112 3.63 12.70 1.21
C GLU A 112 4.85 12.23 2.01
N ASP A 113 4.76 12.22 3.34
CA ASP A 113 5.81 11.74 4.24
C ASP A 113 6.10 10.24 4.05
N PHE A 114 5.08 9.45 3.72
CA PHE A 114 5.26 8.01 3.50
C PHE A 114 6.01 7.70 2.20
N VAL A 115 5.84 8.54 1.19
CA VAL A 115 6.43 8.36 -0.15
C VAL A 115 7.79 9.06 -0.27
N ILE A 116 7.99 10.16 0.43
CA ILE A 116 9.22 10.97 0.40
C ILE A 116 10.13 10.54 1.54
N PHE A 117 11.21 9.83 1.21
CA PHE A 117 12.26 9.48 2.17
C PHE A 117 13.11 10.73 2.47
N ASN A 118 12.75 11.49 3.51
CA ASN A 118 13.66 12.49 4.04
C ASN A 118 14.82 11.75 4.74
N SER A 119 15.98 11.72 4.09
CA SER A 119 17.24 11.28 4.70
C SER A 119 17.49 12.19 5.91
N SER A 120 17.38 11.65 7.12
CA SER A 120 17.91 12.28 8.34
C SER A 120 19.36 11.88 8.53
#